data_AF-A0A1C3F924-F1
#
_entry.id   AF-A0A1C3F924-F1
#
_cell.length_a   1.000
_cell.length_b   1.000
_cell.length_c   1.000
_cell.angle_alpha   90.00
_cell.angle_beta   90.00
_cell.angle_gamma   90.00
#
_symmetry.space_group_name_H-M   'P 1'
#
loop_
_entity.id
_entity.type
_entity.pdbx_description
1 polymer ?
#
loop_
_entity_poly.entity_id
_entity_poly.type
_entity_poly.pdbx_seq_one_letter_code
_entity_poly.pdbx_strand_id
1 'polypeptide(L)'
;MVIFSKRYLLLLFFGVIMCLSFFWPDQVVKADILQGINEVSVDIAAPENQPPNTSQVSLTWESVPPASGGTISYDIEKSTDGGLTFVPLTNTTTLTWTDSAVANYTNVIYHLRSKETVGTTTTDSPFSRPVNVFPPDINVHDNYMSNTNLCKTCHITHNGETAQLLNVPTASALCLTCHEGLTNSKYDVVNGYTKTVDGIARSLGGAFGHNGVDGDVWNGDSTTSAHIFDETTAVAAPGGMNASQTMGCTSCHSGHATGNYRMLKNTISVPTAPNTLTPVDVNVVAGAKANDPSSGETPVYISGVESLCQGCHADYTAAAAGAGGSGPGAPTASQYNTPGMYRHPVNIAPADKSLTTTLPLEGIARDNTDKITCLTCHYSHGSTVKDANASTVVAGDGTSLQTTVSTDLKRMDGMKVCEDCHKK
;
A
#
# COMPACT_ATOMS: atom_id res chain seq x y z
N MET A 1 20.63 56.95 55.45
CA MET A 1 21.93 57.58 55.12
C MET A 1 23.03 56.75 55.81
N VAL A 2 23.97 56.18 55.02
CA VAL A 2 25.28 55.58 55.41
C VAL A 2 25.22 54.27 56.27
N ILE A 3 25.38 53.05 55.72
CA ILE A 3 26.58 52.24 55.33
C ILE A 3 27.47 51.77 56.52
N PHE A 4 27.90 50.49 56.43
CA PHE A 4 28.89 49.69 57.23
C PHE A 4 28.29 48.89 58.41
N SER A 5 28.68 47.64 58.75
CA SER A 5 29.86 46.83 58.46
C SER A 5 29.60 45.33 58.77
N LYS A 6 30.55 44.49 58.38
CA LYS A 6 30.64 43.02 58.45
C LYS A 6 30.87 42.41 59.86
N ARG A 7 30.35 41.18 60.01
CA ARG A 7 30.90 39.96 60.69
C ARG A 7 30.79 39.76 62.21
N TYR A 8 30.32 38.56 62.58
CA TYR A 8 30.68 37.59 63.67
C TYR A 8 29.39 36.89 64.15
N LEU A 9 29.02 35.69 63.69
CA LEU A 9 29.46 34.33 64.11
C LEU A 9 29.33 34.04 65.62
N LEU A 10 28.23 33.36 66.03
CA LEU A 10 28.13 32.41 67.15
C LEU A 10 26.77 31.67 67.02
N LEU A 11 26.72 30.44 66.50
CA LEU A 11 26.61 29.17 67.24
C LEU A 11 25.45 29.10 68.25
N LEU A 12 24.40 28.29 67.95
CA LEU A 12 24.04 27.09 68.72
C LEU A 12 22.65 26.50 68.34
N PHE A 13 22.58 25.16 68.38
CA PHE A 13 21.42 24.26 68.46
C PHE A 13 20.48 24.10 67.25
N PHE A 14 20.62 22.98 66.53
CA PHE A 14 19.60 21.99 66.14
C PHE A 14 20.38 20.85 65.44
N GLY A 15 20.34 19.59 65.85
CA GLY A 15 19.14 18.77 66.06
C GLY A 15 19.08 17.75 64.91
N VAL A 16 19.65 16.57 65.17
CA VAL A 16 19.77 15.39 64.29
C VAL A 16 18.45 14.99 63.64
N ILE A 17 18.38 14.93 62.30
CA ILE A 17 17.68 13.90 61.50
C ILE A 17 18.42 13.77 60.15
N MET A 18 19.36 12.83 60.05
CA MET A 18 19.90 12.34 58.78
C MET A 18 18.87 11.38 58.18
N CYS A 19 18.01 11.86 57.29
CA CYS A 19 17.25 10.99 56.40
C CYS A 19 18.12 10.69 55.17
N LEU A 20 18.61 9.45 55.11
CA LEU A 20 19.17 8.81 53.93
C LEU A 20 18.09 8.72 52.83
N SER A 21 18.01 9.73 51.98
CA SER A 21 17.34 9.62 50.68
C SER A 21 18.29 8.88 49.73
N PHE A 22 18.25 7.55 49.82
CA PHE A 22 18.77 6.70 48.75
C PHE A 22 18.00 7.00 47.46
N PHE A 23 18.75 7.33 46.42
CA PHE A 23 18.30 7.37 45.04
C PHE A 23 17.65 6.04 44.67
N TRP A 24 16.35 6.05 44.40
CA TRP A 24 15.74 5.10 43.47
C TRP A 24 15.44 5.89 42.19
N PRO A 25 16.17 5.67 41.09
CA PRO A 25 15.57 5.98 39.80
C PRO A 25 14.40 5.01 39.63
N ASP A 26 13.22 5.54 39.31
CA ASP A 26 12.13 4.79 38.70
C ASP A 26 12.68 4.12 37.42
N GLN A 27 13.33 2.98 37.58
CA GLN A 27 13.50 2.01 36.53
C GLN A 27 12.10 1.44 36.33
N VAL A 28 11.35 2.08 35.43
CA VAL A 28 10.36 1.35 34.66
C VAL A 28 11.14 0.17 34.10
N VAL A 29 10.93 -1.01 34.69
CA VAL A 29 11.36 -2.27 34.09
C VAL A 29 10.56 -2.34 32.79
N LYS A 30 11.11 -1.75 31.72
CA LYS A 30 10.68 -2.12 30.38
C LYS A 30 10.89 -3.62 30.36
N ALA A 31 9.82 -4.38 30.15
CA ALA A 31 9.98 -5.77 29.80
C ALA A 31 11.04 -5.83 28.69
N ASP A 32 12.03 -6.69 28.87
CA ASP A 32 13.11 -6.94 27.89
C ASP A 32 12.48 -7.59 26.66
N ILE A 33 11.76 -6.78 25.87
CA ILE A 33 11.15 -7.17 24.61
C ILE A 33 12.28 -7.12 23.60
N LEU A 34 12.59 -8.27 23.01
CA LEU A 34 13.52 -8.35 21.91
C LEU A 34 13.04 -7.46 20.77
N GLN A 35 13.87 -6.49 20.40
CA GLN A 35 13.51 -5.51 19.39
C GLN A 35 13.45 -6.17 18.00
N GLY A 36 12.44 -5.79 17.22
CA GLY A 36 12.34 -6.16 15.81
C GLY A 36 13.39 -5.46 14.95
N ILE A 37 13.53 -5.92 13.72
CA ILE A 37 14.37 -5.29 12.71
C ILE A 37 13.56 -4.17 12.05
N ASN A 38 14.01 -2.93 12.22
CA ASN A 38 13.26 -1.76 11.74
C ASN A 38 13.46 -1.52 10.25
N GLU A 39 14.69 -1.68 9.76
CA GLU A 39 15.06 -1.39 8.38
C GLU A 39 15.98 -2.47 7.80
N VAL A 40 15.75 -2.78 6.52
CA VAL A 40 16.53 -3.74 5.75
C VAL A 40 16.86 -3.07 4.43
N SER A 41 18.16 -2.92 4.16
CA SER A 41 18.66 -2.44 2.87
C SER A 41 18.71 -3.58 1.86
N VAL A 42 18.45 -3.25 0.60
CA VAL A 42 18.50 -4.20 -0.52
C VAL A 42 19.47 -3.69 -1.56
N ASP A 43 20.37 -4.56 -2.01
CA ASP A 43 21.15 -4.35 -3.22
C ASP A 43 20.85 -5.45 -4.23
N ILE A 44 20.74 -5.08 -5.50
CA ILE A 44 20.46 -6.02 -6.59
C ILE A 44 21.60 -5.91 -7.60
N ALA A 45 22.29 -7.03 -7.80
CA ALA A 45 23.34 -7.14 -8.80
C ALA A 45 22.94 -8.15 -9.88
N ALA A 46 23.44 -7.94 -11.09
CA ALA A 46 23.46 -8.95 -12.15
C ALA A 46 24.92 -9.42 -12.38
N PRO A 47 25.49 -10.26 -11.51
CA PRO A 47 26.87 -10.70 -11.66
C PRO A 47 27.08 -11.45 -12.99
N GLU A 48 28.23 -11.22 -13.62
CA GLU A 48 28.64 -11.87 -14.89
C GLU A 48 28.62 -13.41 -14.84
N ASN A 49 28.62 -14.01 -13.63
CA ASN A 49 28.64 -15.45 -13.40
C ASN A 49 27.28 -16.05 -12.96
N GLN A 50 26.17 -15.32 -13.10
CA GLN A 50 24.84 -15.84 -12.79
C GLN A 50 24.18 -16.54 -13.98
N PRO A 51 23.23 -17.48 -13.75
CA PRO A 51 22.38 -18.00 -14.80
C PRO A 51 21.72 -16.86 -15.60
N PRO A 52 21.55 -17.00 -16.92
CA PRO A 52 20.82 -16.04 -17.72
C PRO A 52 19.45 -15.74 -17.09
N ASN A 53 19.07 -14.46 -17.00
CA ASN A 53 17.80 -13.99 -16.45
C ASN A 53 17.62 -14.16 -14.93
N THR A 54 18.72 -14.17 -14.17
CA THR A 54 18.68 -14.10 -12.70
C THR A 54 19.52 -12.94 -12.17
N SER A 55 19.19 -12.49 -10.98
CA SER A 55 19.91 -11.48 -10.21
C SER A 55 20.26 -12.01 -8.83
N GLN A 56 21.31 -11.44 -8.26
CA GLN A 56 21.67 -11.60 -6.87
C GLN A 56 21.00 -10.50 -6.04
N VAL A 57 20.34 -10.88 -4.94
CA VAL A 57 19.71 -9.95 -4.00
C VAL A 57 20.42 -10.03 -2.66
N SER A 58 21.04 -8.93 -2.25
CA SER A 58 21.74 -8.82 -0.97
C SER A 58 20.93 -8.00 0.03
N LEU A 59 20.66 -8.57 1.19
CA LEU A 59 19.98 -7.93 2.31
C LEU A 59 21.00 -7.53 3.37
N THR A 60 20.85 -6.33 3.93
CA THR A 60 21.69 -5.82 5.02
C THR A 60 20.83 -5.13 6.08
N TRP A 61 21.11 -5.39 7.36
CA TRP A 61 20.37 -4.83 8.49
C TRP A 61 21.29 -4.48 9.66
N GLU A 62 20.78 -3.72 10.63
CA GLU A 62 21.53 -3.35 11.83
C GLU A 62 21.49 -4.44 12.89
N SER A 63 22.50 -4.45 13.77
CA SER A 63 22.51 -5.37 14.90
C SER A 63 21.38 -5.05 15.89
N VAL A 64 20.77 -6.09 16.43
CA VAL A 64 19.76 -5.97 17.50
C VAL A 64 20.47 -6.31 18.81
N PRO A 65 20.40 -5.47 19.84
CA PRO A 65 20.98 -5.81 21.14
C PRO A 65 20.19 -6.94 21.82
N PRO A 66 20.86 -7.87 22.51
CA PRO A 66 20.18 -8.90 23.30
C PRO A 66 19.39 -8.27 24.44
N ALA A 67 18.16 -8.71 24.63
CA ALA A 67 17.28 -8.22 25.68
C ALA A 67 17.61 -8.91 27.03
N SER A 68 18.03 -10.17 26.99
CA SER A 68 18.36 -11.00 28.17
C SER A 68 19.83 -11.47 28.21
N GLY A 69 20.71 -10.82 27.44
CA GLY A 69 22.15 -11.17 27.37
C GLY A 69 22.45 -12.46 26.61
N GLY A 70 21.52 -12.93 25.78
CA GLY A 70 21.66 -14.11 24.94
C GLY A 70 22.46 -13.87 23.65
N THR A 71 22.53 -14.90 22.83
CA THR A 71 23.09 -14.81 21.46
C THR A 71 21.99 -14.41 20.50
N ILE A 72 22.28 -13.43 19.63
CA ILE A 72 21.36 -12.98 18.58
C ILE A 72 21.63 -13.72 17.27
N SER A 73 20.56 -14.20 16.65
CA SER A 73 20.54 -14.64 15.26
C SER A 73 19.33 -14.06 14.53
N TYR A 74 19.27 -14.27 13.22
CA TYR A 74 18.30 -13.66 12.33
C TYR A 74 17.68 -14.72 11.43
N ASP A 75 16.38 -14.91 11.54
CA ASP A 75 15.60 -15.68 10.58
C ASP A 75 15.31 -14.81 9.36
N ILE A 76 15.46 -15.39 8.18
CA ILE A 76 15.07 -14.78 6.91
C ILE A 76 14.09 -15.71 6.22
N GLU A 77 12.95 -15.16 5.80
CA GLU A 77 11.96 -15.89 5.01
C GLU A 77 11.61 -15.13 3.74
N LYS A 78 11.12 -15.87 2.75
CA LYS A 78 10.80 -15.38 1.42
C LYS A 78 9.43 -15.83 0.96
N SER A 79 8.71 -14.92 0.34
CA SER A 79 7.44 -15.16 -0.34
C SER A 79 7.59 -14.88 -1.84
N THR A 80 7.00 -15.75 -2.66
CA THR A 80 6.90 -15.60 -4.12
C THR A 80 5.44 -15.59 -4.60
N ASP A 81 4.47 -15.57 -3.68
CA ASP A 81 3.04 -15.65 -3.95
C ASP A 81 2.29 -14.38 -3.52
N GLY A 82 3.00 -13.26 -3.44
CA GLY A 82 2.45 -11.96 -3.04
C GLY A 82 2.20 -11.82 -1.55
N GLY A 83 2.88 -12.62 -0.70
CA GLY A 83 2.87 -12.48 0.76
C GLY A 83 1.84 -13.39 1.43
N LEU A 84 1.34 -14.41 0.74
CA LEU A 84 0.42 -15.39 1.30
C LEU A 84 1.15 -16.44 2.12
N THR A 85 2.28 -16.92 1.61
CA THR A 85 3.12 -17.89 2.30
C THR A 85 4.57 -17.45 2.30
N PHE A 86 5.22 -17.61 3.46
CA PHE A 86 6.64 -17.34 3.62
C PHE A 86 7.36 -18.66 3.90
N VAL A 87 8.43 -18.88 3.15
CA VAL A 87 9.28 -20.07 3.25
C VAL A 87 10.59 -19.66 3.95
N PRO A 88 10.99 -20.37 5.03
CA PRO A 88 12.28 -20.12 5.68
C PRO A 88 13.45 -20.36 4.73
N LEU A 89 14.39 -19.42 4.71
CA LEU A 89 15.60 -19.51 3.89
C LEU A 89 16.83 -19.84 4.73
N THR A 90 17.03 -19.11 5.82
CA THR A 90 18.22 -19.29 6.67
C THR A 90 17.98 -18.74 8.08
N ASN A 91 18.83 -19.18 9.01
CA ASN A 91 19.09 -18.50 10.28
C ASN A 91 20.59 -18.16 10.34
N THR A 92 20.93 -16.89 10.51
CA THR A 92 22.33 -16.43 10.50
C THR A 92 22.65 -15.51 11.68
N THR A 93 23.93 -15.40 12.05
CA THR A 93 24.43 -14.42 13.01
C THR A 93 25.10 -13.22 12.32
N THR A 94 25.24 -13.26 11.00
CA THR A 94 25.76 -12.14 10.20
C THR A 94 24.70 -11.04 10.04
N LEU A 95 25.13 -9.83 9.70
CA LEU A 95 24.26 -8.68 9.40
C LEU A 95 23.97 -8.50 7.90
N THR A 96 24.39 -9.47 7.11
CA THR A 96 24.17 -9.51 5.67
C THR A 96 23.90 -10.93 5.23
N TRP A 97 23.05 -11.07 4.22
CA TRP A 97 22.74 -12.33 3.57
C TRP A 97 22.39 -12.09 2.10
N THR A 98 22.65 -13.08 1.26
CA THR A 98 22.49 -12.96 -0.18
C THR A 98 21.71 -14.14 -0.76
N ASP A 99 20.65 -13.83 -1.50
CA ASP A 99 19.94 -14.76 -2.40
C ASP A 99 20.62 -14.72 -3.77
N SER A 100 21.27 -15.81 -4.18
CA SER A 100 22.18 -15.80 -5.33
C SER A 100 21.49 -15.94 -6.68
N ALA A 101 20.25 -16.43 -6.75
CA ALA A 101 19.61 -16.79 -8.02
C ALA A 101 18.12 -16.43 -8.05
N VAL A 102 17.81 -15.15 -7.87
CA VAL A 102 16.43 -14.66 -7.97
C VAL A 102 16.08 -14.40 -9.43
N ALA A 103 14.99 -14.99 -9.91
CA ALA A 103 14.54 -14.79 -11.29
C ALA A 103 14.22 -13.31 -11.56
N ASN A 104 14.73 -12.79 -12.68
CA ASN A 104 14.40 -11.44 -13.13
C ASN A 104 12.92 -11.35 -13.50
N TYR A 105 12.38 -10.15 -13.37
CA TYR A 105 10.98 -9.79 -13.61
C TYR A 105 9.99 -10.60 -12.76
N THR A 106 10.40 -11.00 -11.55
CA THR A 106 9.52 -11.66 -10.57
C THR A 106 9.39 -10.83 -9.30
N ASN A 107 8.21 -10.90 -8.67
CA ASN A 107 7.98 -10.28 -7.37
C ASN A 107 8.42 -11.22 -6.25
N VAL A 108 9.29 -10.73 -5.39
CA VAL A 108 9.75 -11.44 -4.20
C VAL A 108 9.58 -10.53 -2.99
N ILE A 109 9.11 -11.10 -1.89
CA ILE A 109 8.98 -10.40 -0.62
C ILE A 109 9.85 -11.11 0.40
N TYR A 110 10.77 -10.40 1.03
CA TYR A 110 11.52 -10.88 2.18
C TYR A 110 10.98 -10.26 3.46
N HIS A 111 11.12 -10.97 4.56
CA HIS A 111 11.03 -10.38 5.89
C HIS A 111 12.00 -11.11 6.82
N LEU A 112 12.40 -10.43 7.88
CA LEU A 112 13.42 -10.90 8.80
C LEU A 112 12.95 -10.73 10.23
N ARG A 113 13.37 -11.59 11.14
CA ARG A 113 13.19 -11.35 12.58
C ARG A 113 14.45 -11.70 13.34
N SER A 114 14.70 -10.96 14.41
CA SER A 114 15.74 -11.31 15.37
C SER A 114 15.27 -12.42 16.30
N LYS A 115 16.20 -13.28 16.68
CA LYS A 115 16.02 -14.33 17.68
C LYS A 115 17.08 -14.19 18.73
N GLU A 116 16.68 -14.23 19.99
CA GLU A 116 17.60 -14.29 21.12
C GLU A 116 17.55 -15.67 21.75
N THR A 117 18.70 -16.32 21.86
CA THR A 117 18.81 -17.61 22.55
C THR A 117 19.63 -17.47 23.84
N VAL A 118 19.00 -17.84 24.96
CA VAL A 118 19.62 -17.91 26.29
C VAL A 118 19.51 -19.35 26.79
N GLY A 119 20.64 -20.07 26.79
CA GLY A 119 20.64 -21.51 27.08
C GLY A 119 19.82 -22.28 26.05
N THR A 120 18.69 -22.87 26.47
CA THR A 120 17.75 -23.62 25.60
C THR A 120 16.50 -22.83 25.22
N THR A 121 16.36 -21.60 25.72
CA THR A 121 15.18 -20.77 25.48
C THR A 121 15.47 -19.82 24.33
N THR A 122 14.57 -19.78 23.35
CA THR A 122 14.63 -18.83 22.23
C THR A 122 13.41 -17.91 22.28
N THR A 123 13.67 -16.61 22.18
CA THR A 123 12.67 -15.55 22.08
C THR A 123 12.75 -14.94 20.69
N ASP A 124 11.61 -14.82 20.02
CA ASP A 124 11.51 -14.22 18.69
C ASP A 124 10.97 -12.79 18.80
N SER A 125 11.51 -11.88 18.01
CA SER A 125 10.89 -10.58 17.78
C SER A 125 9.80 -10.67 16.70
N PRO A 126 8.94 -9.63 16.58
CA PRO A 126 8.10 -9.47 15.40
C PRO A 126 8.96 -9.42 14.11
N PHE A 127 8.39 -9.90 13.01
CA PHE A 127 9.02 -9.73 11.70
C PHE A 127 9.18 -8.24 11.36
N SER A 128 10.26 -7.97 10.64
CA SER A 128 10.51 -6.72 9.96
C SER A 128 9.34 -6.43 9.04
N ARG A 129 9.27 -5.17 8.64
CA ARG A 129 8.41 -4.80 7.55
C ARG A 129 8.75 -5.59 6.27
N PRO A 130 7.75 -5.93 5.43
CA PRO A 130 8.01 -6.60 4.16
C PRO A 130 8.97 -5.79 3.28
N VAL A 131 9.94 -6.50 2.70
CA VAL A 131 10.96 -5.98 1.80
C VAL A 131 10.62 -6.46 0.39
N ASN A 132 10.01 -5.57 -0.40
CA ASN A 132 9.51 -5.90 -1.73
C ASN A 132 10.63 -5.71 -2.77
N VAL A 133 10.90 -6.75 -3.55
CA VAL A 133 12.01 -6.81 -4.52
C VAL A 133 11.51 -7.27 -5.88
N PHE A 134 11.97 -6.60 -6.95
CA PHE A 134 11.64 -6.94 -8.34
C PHE A 134 12.89 -6.87 -9.23
N PRO A 135 13.75 -7.91 -9.24
CA PRO A 135 15.00 -7.85 -9.99
C PRO A 135 14.77 -7.76 -11.51
N PRO A 136 15.69 -7.16 -12.29
CA PRO A 136 16.94 -6.54 -11.83
C PRO A 136 16.75 -5.13 -11.25
N ASP A 137 15.53 -4.60 -11.27
CA ASP A 137 15.24 -3.23 -10.87
C ASP A 137 15.18 -3.08 -9.34
N ILE A 138 15.80 -2.02 -8.82
CA ILE A 138 15.76 -1.71 -7.41
C ILE A 138 14.52 -0.88 -7.05
N ASN A 139 13.90 -1.17 -5.89
CA ASN A 139 12.90 -0.29 -5.33
C ASN A 139 13.58 0.88 -4.60
N VAL A 140 13.61 2.05 -5.24
CA VAL A 140 14.20 3.28 -4.67
C VAL A 140 13.44 3.81 -3.47
N HIS A 141 12.22 3.33 -3.21
CA HIS A 141 11.43 3.78 -2.07
C HIS A 141 11.78 3.11 -0.74
N ASP A 142 12.57 2.02 -0.75
CA ASP A 142 12.88 1.23 0.45
C ASP A 142 14.40 1.16 0.77
N ASN A 143 15.27 1.82 -0.02
CA ASN A 143 16.73 1.60 0.05
C ASN A 143 17.58 2.80 0.54
N TYR A 144 17.11 3.54 1.54
CA TYR A 144 17.75 4.80 1.94
C TYR A 144 19.02 4.62 2.80
N MET A 145 19.19 3.47 3.45
CA MET A 145 20.32 3.22 4.36
C MET A 145 21.61 2.81 3.63
N SER A 146 21.51 2.07 2.52
CA SER A 146 22.69 1.64 1.76
C SER A 146 23.08 2.58 0.62
N ASN A 147 22.18 3.46 0.19
CA ASN A 147 22.42 4.37 -0.92
C ASN A 147 21.81 5.76 -0.69
N THR A 148 22.39 6.50 0.26
CA THR A 148 21.99 7.88 0.60
C THR A 148 22.16 8.86 -0.57
N ASN A 149 22.93 8.50 -1.60
CA ASN A 149 23.01 9.28 -2.83
C ASN A 149 21.68 9.29 -3.61
N LEU A 150 20.78 8.33 -3.39
CA LEU A 150 19.44 8.33 -3.99
C LEU A 150 18.57 9.47 -3.46
N CYS A 151 18.85 10.00 -2.27
CA CYS A 151 18.09 11.12 -1.72
C CYS A 151 18.11 12.34 -2.65
N LYS A 152 19.22 12.58 -3.36
CA LYS A 152 19.37 13.71 -4.28
C LYS A 152 18.54 13.58 -5.57
N THR A 153 18.06 12.37 -5.87
CA THR A 153 17.12 12.13 -6.98
C THR A 153 15.78 12.80 -6.72
N CYS A 154 15.42 13.01 -5.44
CA CYS A 154 14.16 13.59 -5.02
C CYS A 154 14.33 14.95 -4.34
N HIS A 155 15.38 15.11 -3.52
CA HIS A 155 15.55 16.25 -2.63
C HIS A 155 16.77 17.12 -2.97
N ILE A 156 16.64 18.43 -2.81
CA ILE A 156 17.72 19.42 -2.91
C ILE A 156 17.68 20.35 -1.68
N THR A 157 18.64 20.20 -0.77
CA THR A 157 18.61 20.83 0.56
C THR A 157 18.66 22.37 0.56
N HIS A 158 19.21 22.99 -0.48
CA HIS A 158 19.39 24.45 -0.53
C HIS A 158 18.70 25.13 -1.72
N ASN A 159 18.08 24.36 -2.60
CA ASN A 159 17.47 24.87 -3.83
C ASN A 159 16.28 23.98 -4.26
N GLY A 160 15.59 23.39 -3.28
CA GLY A 160 14.34 22.68 -3.55
C GLY A 160 13.24 23.67 -3.91
N GLU A 161 12.34 23.26 -4.80
CA GLU A 161 11.22 24.08 -5.27
C GLU A 161 10.04 24.10 -4.29
N THR A 162 10.05 23.22 -3.29
CA THR A 162 9.00 23.09 -2.27
C THR A 162 9.58 23.12 -0.86
N ALA A 163 8.73 23.31 0.14
CA ALA A 163 9.11 23.25 1.55
C ALA A 163 9.66 21.88 1.98
N GLN A 164 9.30 20.82 1.25
CA GLN A 164 9.79 19.45 1.41
C GLN A 164 11.10 19.21 0.63
N LEU A 165 11.72 20.28 0.13
CA LEU A 165 12.99 20.27 -0.59
C LEU A 165 12.94 19.47 -1.88
N LEU A 166 11.77 19.29 -2.50
CA LEU A 166 11.67 18.53 -3.76
C LEU A 166 12.39 19.27 -4.89
N ASN A 167 12.97 18.53 -5.84
CA ASN A 167 13.65 19.10 -7.01
C ASN A 167 12.71 19.53 -8.15
N VAL A 168 11.40 19.38 -7.96
CA VAL A 168 10.33 19.76 -8.89
C VAL A 168 9.14 20.35 -8.11
N PRO A 169 8.20 21.05 -8.76
CA PRO A 169 7.18 21.86 -8.08
C PRO A 169 6.16 21.07 -7.24
N THR A 170 5.89 19.81 -7.58
CA THR A 170 4.86 18.99 -6.93
C THR A 170 5.33 17.56 -6.67
N ALA A 171 4.71 16.89 -5.70
CA ALA A 171 5.04 15.51 -5.39
C ALA A 171 4.65 14.57 -6.56
N SER A 172 3.52 14.81 -7.22
CA SER A 172 3.11 14.02 -8.39
C SER A 172 4.06 14.21 -9.57
N ALA A 173 4.53 15.43 -9.83
CA ALA A 173 5.54 15.66 -10.86
C ALA A 173 6.82 14.88 -10.57
N LEU A 174 7.25 14.81 -9.31
CA LEU A 174 8.41 14.01 -8.91
C LEU A 174 8.16 12.52 -9.16
N CYS A 175 7.03 11.98 -8.72
CA CYS A 175 6.69 10.56 -8.92
C CYS A 175 6.72 10.19 -10.41
N LEU A 176 6.18 11.04 -11.28
CA LEU A 176 6.12 10.80 -12.72
C LEU A 176 7.49 10.81 -13.40
N THR A 177 8.53 11.44 -12.84
CA THR A 177 9.90 11.35 -13.40
C THR A 177 10.43 9.92 -13.51
N CYS A 178 9.90 9.01 -12.69
CA CYS A 178 10.23 7.58 -12.73
C CYS A 178 9.06 6.71 -13.20
N HIS A 179 7.83 7.11 -12.86
CA HIS A 179 6.63 6.32 -13.12
C HIS A 179 5.92 6.66 -14.43
N GLU A 180 6.55 7.42 -15.32
CA GLU A 180 6.12 7.67 -16.69
C GLU A 180 7.17 7.13 -17.67
N GLY A 181 6.74 6.33 -18.67
CA GLY A 181 7.60 5.82 -19.74
C GLY A 181 8.51 4.63 -19.40
N LEU A 182 8.32 3.94 -18.26
CA LEU A 182 9.06 2.73 -17.83
C LEU A 182 10.59 2.86 -17.75
N THR A 183 11.11 4.09 -17.61
CA THR A 183 12.55 4.34 -17.62
C THR A 183 13.21 3.96 -16.29
N ASN A 184 12.67 4.47 -15.19
CA ASN A 184 13.30 4.36 -13.86
C ASN A 184 12.45 3.58 -12.84
N SER A 185 11.31 3.03 -13.28
CA SER A 185 10.40 2.25 -12.44
C SER A 185 9.91 1.01 -13.17
N LYS A 186 9.57 -0.01 -12.39
CA LYS A 186 8.82 -1.18 -12.87
C LYS A 186 7.48 -0.79 -13.52
N TYR A 187 6.87 0.31 -13.06
CA TYR A 187 5.54 0.72 -13.48
C TYR A 187 5.56 2.03 -14.25
N ASP A 188 4.80 2.06 -15.34
CA ASP A 188 4.33 3.29 -15.96
C ASP A 188 2.87 3.46 -15.57
N VAL A 189 2.60 4.37 -14.66
CA VAL A 189 1.25 4.57 -14.09
C VAL A 189 0.37 5.40 -15.01
N VAL A 190 0.96 6.17 -15.92
CA VAL A 190 0.23 6.99 -16.89
C VAL A 190 -0.40 6.10 -17.93
N ASN A 191 0.41 5.20 -18.51
CA ASN A 191 -0.01 4.24 -19.52
C ASN A 191 -0.51 2.91 -18.93
N GLY A 192 -0.35 2.69 -17.63
CA GLY A 192 -0.81 1.47 -16.96
C GLY A 192 -0.01 0.23 -17.35
N TYR A 193 1.31 0.35 -17.50
CA TYR A 193 2.20 -0.76 -17.86
C TYR A 193 3.03 -1.26 -16.69
N THR A 194 3.46 -2.51 -16.77
CA THR A 194 4.49 -3.09 -15.91
C THR A 194 5.54 -3.82 -16.76
N LYS A 195 6.81 -3.77 -16.33
CA LYS A 195 7.91 -4.46 -17.02
C LYS A 195 7.76 -5.97 -16.91
N THR A 196 8.11 -6.65 -18.00
CA THR A 196 8.22 -8.11 -18.11
C THR A 196 9.52 -8.47 -18.83
N VAL A 197 9.88 -9.75 -18.83
CA VAL A 197 11.04 -10.22 -19.60
C VAL A 197 10.89 -9.99 -21.10
N ASP A 198 9.66 -10.02 -21.61
CA ASP A 198 9.33 -9.85 -23.04
C ASP A 198 8.96 -8.40 -23.41
N GLY A 199 9.12 -7.47 -22.46
CA GLY A 199 8.81 -6.05 -22.64
C GLY A 199 7.84 -5.54 -21.59
N ILE A 200 6.54 -5.50 -21.92
CA ILE A 200 5.51 -4.85 -21.09
C ILE A 200 4.24 -5.69 -20.99
N ALA A 201 3.54 -5.56 -19.86
CA ALA A 201 2.19 -6.11 -19.64
C ALA A 201 1.28 -5.05 -18.98
N ARG A 202 -0.03 -5.32 -18.92
CA ARG A 202 -0.97 -4.47 -18.17
C ARG A 202 -0.61 -4.44 -16.70
N SER A 203 -0.52 -3.25 -16.12
CA SER A 203 -0.34 -3.08 -14.68
C SER A 203 -1.63 -3.42 -13.94
N LEU A 204 -1.47 -3.90 -12.72
CA LEU A 204 -2.59 -4.14 -11.80
C LEU A 204 -3.27 -2.86 -11.30
N GLY A 205 -2.64 -1.70 -11.48
CA GLY A 205 -3.21 -0.42 -11.09
C GLY A 205 -4.07 0.22 -12.17
N GLY A 206 -3.98 -0.26 -13.42
CA GLY A 206 -4.53 0.44 -14.58
C GLY A 206 -3.75 1.73 -14.88
N ALA A 207 -4.27 2.48 -15.85
CA ALA A 207 -3.69 3.73 -16.34
C ALA A 207 -4.42 4.95 -15.75
N PHE A 208 -3.76 6.09 -15.68
CA PHE A 208 -4.46 7.35 -15.38
C PHE A 208 -4.99 8.06 -16.62
N GLY A 209 -4.33 7.92 -17.76
CA GLY A 209 -4.60 8.75 -18.93
C GLY A 209 -4.16 8.13 -20.25
N HIS A 210 -4.26 6.80 -20.37
CA HIS A 210 -3.93 6.12 -21.62
C HIS A 210 -4.96 6.50 -22.70
N ASN A 211 -4.47 7.06 -23.82
CA ASN A 211 -5.28 7.66 -24.88
C ASN A 211 -5.63 6.71 -26.04
N GLY A 212 -5.40 5.40 -25.86
CA GLY A 212 -5.72 4.38 -26.85
C GLY A 212 -4.69 4.34 -27.97
N VAL A 213 -3.77 3.37 -27.92
CA VAL A 213 -2.77 3.14 -28.98
C VAL A 213 -2.99 1.76 -29.58
N ASP A 214 -3.41 1.68 -30.85
CA ASP A 214 -3.65 0.40 -31.51
C ASP A 214 -2.42 -0.52 -31.45
N GLY A 215 -2.64 -1.78 -31.08
CA GLY A 215 -1.58 -2.79 -30.95
C GLY A 215 -0.79 -2.74 -29.64
N ASP A 216 -1.14 -1.85 -28.71
CA ASP A 216 -0.57 -1.84 -27.36
C ASP A 216 -1.19 -2.93 -26.45
N VAL A 217 -0.74 -2.99 -25.19
CA VAL A 217 -1.27 -3.97 -24.24
C VAL A 217 -2.73 -3.69 -23.87
N TRP A 218 -3.23 -2.47 -24.02
CA TRP A 218 -4.64 -2.15 -23.84
C TRP A 218 -5.50 -2.46 -25.07
N ASN A 219 -4.87 -2.69 -26.23
CA ASN A 219 -5.47 -2.91 -27.54
C ASN A 219 -6.21 -1.66 -28.07
N GLY A 220 -5.60 -0.49 -27.95
CA GLY A 220 -6.18 0.76 -28.47
C GLY A 220 -7.23 1.42 -27.57
N ASP A 221 -7.50 0.85 -26.40
CA ASP A 221 -8.60 1.30 -25.54
C ASP A 221 -8.20 2.46 -24.63
N SER A 222 -8.96 3.55 -24.65
CA SER A 222 -8.73 4.68 -23.75
C SER A 222 -9.20 4.39 -22.32
N THR A 223 -8.52 5.01 -21.36
CA THR A 223 -8.86 4.86 -19.95
C THR A 223 -9.91 5.86 -19.49
N THR A 224 -10.79 5.39 -18.62
CA THR A 224 -11.86 6.15 -17.99
C THR A 224 -11.99 5.79 -16.52
N SER A 225 -12.90 6.46 -15.80
CA SER A 225 -12.98 6.35 -14.33
C SER A 225 -11.66 6.68 -13.64
N ALA A 226 -10.86 7.56 -14.25
CA ALA A 226 -9.58 7.94 -13.71
C ALA A 226 -9.75 9.01 -12.64
N HIS A 227 -8.99 8.87 -11.56
CA HIS A 227 -8.82 9.98 -10.61
C HIS A 227 -8.04 11.13 -11.26
N ILE A 228 -8.50 12.36 -11.08
CA ILE A 228 -7.73 13.55 -11.44
C ILE A 228 -6.68 13.77 -10.35
N PHE A 229 -5.41 13.82 -10.73
CA PHE A 229 -4.26 13.87 -9.81
C PHE A 229 -3.32 15.07 -10.09
N ASP A 230 -3.86 16.10 -10.74
CA ASP A 230 -3.13 17.33 -11.10
C ASP A 230 -2.81 18.25 -9.91
N GLU A 231 -3.14 17.84 -8.68
CA GLU A 231 -3.00 18.58 -7.42
C GLU A 231 -3.68 19.96 -7.39
N THR A 232 -4.50 20.29 -8.39
CA THR A 232 -5.07 21.63 -8.59
C THR A 232 -6.59 21.60 -8.75
N THR A 233 -7.13 20.54 -9.34
CA THR A 233 -8.56 20.37 -9.56
C THR A 233 -9.18 19.64 -8.38
N ALA A 234 -10.08 20.32 -7.66
CA ALA A 234 -10.83 19.70 -6.59
C ALA A 234 -11.99 18.87 -7.16
N VAL A 235 -11.99 17.57 -6.90
CA VAL A 235 -13.05 16.64 -7.34
C VAL A 235 -13.75 16.02 -6.15
N ALA A 236 -15.06 15.81 -6.28
CA ALA A 236 -15.84 15.02 -5.32
C ALA A 236 -15.78 13.55 -5.75
N ALA A 237 -15.61 12.65 -4.78
CA ALA A 237 -15.67 11.22 -5.04
C ALA A 237 -17.09 10.83 -5.48
N PRO A 238 -17.25 10.07 -6.58
CA PRO A 238 -18.54 9.52 -6.96
C PRO A 238 -19.16 8.70 -5.82
N GLY A 239 -20.40 9.03 -5.47
CA GLY A 239 -21.08 8.38 -4.34
C GLY A 239 -20.37 8.59 -3.01
N GLY A 240 -19.78 9.76 -2.78
CA GLY A 240 -19.32 10.18 -1.45
C GLY A 240 -20.12 11.40 -1.00
N MET A 241 -20.46 11.45 0.29
CA MET A 241 -20.91 12.69 0.95
C MET A 241 -19.74 13.64 1.30
N ASN A 242 -18.52 13.24 0.93
CA ASN A 242 -17.29 13.96 1.23
C ASN A 242 -17.17 15.24 0.39
N ALA A 243 -16.56 16.28 0.96
CA ALA A 243 -16.32 17.53 0.23
C ALA A 243 -15.28 17.31 -0.89
N SER A 244 -15.32 18.14 -1.94
CA SER A 244 -14.31 18.06 -3.00
C SER A 244 -12.90 18.28 -2.45
N GLN A 245 -11.93 17.52 -2.95
CA GLN A 245 -10.52 17.69 -2.62
C GLN A 245 -9.65 17.66 -3.88
N THR A 246 -8.53 18.37 -3.84
CA THR A 246 -7.44 18.09 -4.79
C THR A 246 -6.81 16.75 -4.41
N MET A 247 -6.33 16.03 -5.41
CA MET A 247 -5.61 14.78 -5.22
C MET A 247 -4.30 14.83 -5.99
N GLY A 248 -3.34 14.08 -5.48
CA GLY A 248 -2.08 13.77 -6.14
C GLY A 248 -1.64 12.35 -5.77
N CYS A 249 -0.47 11.92 -6.25
CA CYS A 249 0.07 10.60 -5.93
C CYS A 249 0.15 10.37 -4.42
N THR A 250 0.50 11.41 -3.66
CA THR A 250 0.64 11.33 -2.20
C THR A 250 -0.68 11.35 -1.42
N SER A 251 -1.83 11.46 -2.08
CA SER A 251 -3.13 11.30 -1.42
C SER A 251 -3.33 9.85 -0.93
N CYS A 252 -2.84 8.88 -1.70
CA CYS A 252 -2.94 7.45 -1.39
C CYS A 252 -1.59 6.81 -1.06
N HIS A 253 -0.52 7.27 -1.73
CA HIS A 253 0.81 6.69 -1.60
C HIS A 253 1.71 7.49 -0.66
N SER A 254 2.69 6.82 -0.08
CA SER A 254 3.82 7.42 0.61
C SER A 254 5.02 7.47 -0.34
N GLY A 255 5.73 8.60 -0.36
CA GLY A 255 6.99 8.71 -1.12
C GLY A 255 8.14 7.89 -0.52
N HIS A 256 8.00 7.49 0.74
CA HIS A 256 8.94 6.63 1.47
C HIS A 256 8.28 5.31 1.84
N ALA A 257 9.10 4.30 2.03
CA ALA A 257 8.79 2.98 2.55
C ALA A 257 7.60 2.92 3.53
N THR A 258 6.57 2.13 3.21
CA THR A 258 5.45 1.78 4.13
C THR A 258 5.33 0.29 4.39
N GLY A 259 6.06 -0.56 3.67
CA GLY A 259 5.96 -2.02 3.75
C GLY A 259 4.82 -2.62 2.95
N ASN A 260 3.90 -1.78 2.46
CA ASN A 260 2.90 -2.19 1.50
C ASN A 260 3.54 -2.27 0.11
N TYR A 261 3.22 -3.30 -0.68
CA TYR A 261 3.80 -3.51 -2.02
C TYR A 261 3.57 -2.36 -3.00
N ARG A 262 2.55 -1.52 -2.76
CA ARG A 262 2.21 -0.33 -3.53
C ARG A 262 2.56 0.96 -2.82
N MET A 263 3.30 0.92 -1.72
CA MET A 263 3.64 2.12 -0.95
C MET A 263 2.39 2.87 -0.46
N LEU A 264 1.27 2.16 -0.27
CA LEU A 264 0.04 2.78 0.23
C LEU A 264 0.27 3.31 1.65
N LYS A 265 -0.30 4.48 1.94
CA LYS A 265 -0.33 5.03 3.30
C LYS A 265 -1.20 4.16 4.19
N ASN A 266 -0.79 4.04 5.45
CA ASN A 266 -1.60 3.40 6.49
C ASN A 266 -2.72 4.31 6.98
N THR A 267 -2.55 5.62 6.82
CA THR A 267 -3.54 6.66 7.15
C THR A 267 -3.65 7.62 5.98
N ILE A 268 -4.87 7.85 5.50
CA ILE A 268 -5.18 8.85 4.46
C ILE A 268 -5.95 10.02 5.07
N SER A 269 -5.93 11.16 4.40
CA SER A 269 -6.70 12.34 4.79
C SER A 269 -7.95 12.43 3.92
N VAL A 270 -9.13 12.34 4.53
CA VAL A 270 -10.43 12.40 3.82
C VAL A 270 -11.17 13.69 4.15
N PRO A 271 -11.83 14.33 3.18
CA PRO A 271 -12.54 15.59 3.36
C PRO A 271 -13.95 15.34 3.92
N THR A 272 -14.12 15.50 5.23
CA THR A 272 -15.43 15.31 5.90
C THR A 272 -16.30 16.56 5.89
N ALA A 273 -15.70 17.74 5.62
CA ALA A 273 -16.39 19.01 5.41
C ALA A 273 -15.49 19.96 4.58
N PRO A 274 -16.04 21.06 4.03
CA PRO A 274 -15.22 22.07 3.35
C PRO A 274 -14.04 22.51 4.23
N ASN A 275 -12.83 22.47 3.68
CA ASN A 275 -11.57 22.81 4.36
C ASN A 275 -11.25 21.97 5.61
N THR A 276 -11.91 20.82 5.81
CA THR A 276 -11.67 19.92 6.95
C THR A 276 -11.23 18.56 6.42
N LEU A 277 -9.99 18.19 6.74
CA LEU A 277 -9.44 16.86 6.46
C LEU A 277 -9.36 16.05 7.75
N THR A 278 -9.94 14.86 7.73
CA THR A 278 -9.91 13.92 8.84
C THR A 278 -8.99 12.75 8.47
N PRO A 279 -8.01 12.40 9.32
CA PRO A 279 -7.22 11.18 9.15
C PRO A 279 -8.10 9.94 9.29
N VAL A 280 -7.95 8.98 8.39
CA VAL A 280 -8.62 7.67 8.41
C VAL A 280 -7.57 6.59 8.22
N ASP A 281 -7.55 5.64 9.16
CA ASP A 281 -6.67 4.47 9.09
C ASP A 281 -7.27 3.43 8.14
N VAL A 282 -6.45 2.97 7.18
CA VAL A 282 -6.87 2.08 6.09
C VAL A 282 -6.07 0.78 6.06
N ASN A 283 -4.84 0.78 6.59
CA ASN A 283 -3.98 -0.41 6.82
C ASN A 283 -4.13 -1.51 5.76
N VAL A 284 -3.84 -1.20 4.50
CA VAL A 284 -3.95 -2.15 3.39
C VAL A 284 -2.81 -3.16 3.46
N VAL A 285 -3.13 -4.45 3.36
CA VAL A 285 -2.16 -5.53 3.15
C VAL A 285 -2.44 -6.18 1.82
N ALA A 286 -1.46 -6.12 0.93
CA ALA A 286 -1.56 -6.67 -0.40
C ALA A 286 -0.17 -6.91 -0.99
N GLY A 287 -0.14 -7.70 -2.05
CA GLY A 287 1.04 -8.01 -2.83
C GLY A 287 0.70 -8.27 -4.28
N ALA A 288 1.70 -8.72 -5.03
CA ALA A 288 1.53 -9.18 -6.40
C ALA A 288 2.33 -10.46 -6.61
N LYS A 289 1.76 -11.38 -7.37
CA LYS A 289 2.43 -12.59 -7.83
C LYS A 289 2.77 -12.44 -9.31
N ALA A 290 4.00 -12.76 -9.69
CA ALA A 290 4.36 -12.95 -11.10
C ALA A 290 4.39 -14.45 -11.38
N ASN A 291 3.33 -15.00 -11.99
CA ASN A 291 3.25 -16.45 -12.26
C ASN A 291 4.31 -16.89 -13.29
N ASP A 292 4.59 -16.00 -14.23
CA ASP A 292 5.59 -16.14 -15.29
C ASP A 292 6.19 -14.74 -15.54
N PRO A 293 7.52 -14.59 -15.60
CA PRO A 293 8.21 -13.34 -15.96
C PRO A 293 7.70 -12.64 -17.23
N SER A 294 7.05 -13.37 -18.15
CA SER A 294 6.47 -12.84 -19.40
C SER A 294 5.04 -12.31 -19.26
N SER A 295 4.26 -12.82 -18.29
CA SER A 295 2.81 -12.66 -18.25
C SER A 295 2.31 -11.42 -17.50
N GLY A 296 3.20 -10.70 -16.83
CA GLY A 296 2.85 -9.62 -15.91
C GLY A 296 2.47 -10.14 -14.51
N GLU A 297 1.60 -9.40 -13.82
CA GLU A 297 1.29 -9.65 -12.42
C GLU A 297 -0.16 -10.09 -12.20
N THR A 298 -0.38 -10.85 -11.12
CA THR A 298 -1.70 -11.16 -10.55
C THR A 298 -1.80 -10.50 -9.17
N PRO A 299 -2.91 -9.81 -8.85
CA PRO A 299 -3.03 -9.10 -7.60
C PRO A 299 -3.32 -10.06 -6.45
N VAL A 300 -2.77 -9.75 -5.28
CA VAL A 300 -2.96 -10.50 -4.04
C VAL A 300 -3.47 -9.52 -3.00
N TYR A 301 -4.79 -9.40 -2.86
CA TYR A 301 -5.40 -8.55 -1.82
C TYR A 301 -5.63 -9.39 -0.56
N ILE A 302 -5.06 -8.98 0.57
CA ILE A 302 -5.16 -9.73 1.83
C ILE A 302 -6.16 -9.03 2.75
N SER A 303 -6.07 -7.72 2.91
CA SER A 303 -7.00 -6.93 3.72
C SER A 303 -6.91 -5.41 3.45
N GLY A 304 -7.96 -4.68 3.84
CA GLY A 304 -7.96 -3.22 3.98
C GLY A 304 -8.21 -2.41 2.70
N VAL A 305 -8.27 -3.05 1.52
CA VAL A 305 -8.55 -2.38 0.24
C VAL A 305 -9.88 -1.62 0.32
N GLU A 306 -10.90 -2.24 0.93
CA GLU A 306 -12.20 -1.62 1.03
C GLU A 306 -12.17 -0.38 1.94
N SER A 307 -11.48 -0.44 3.08
CA SER A 307 -11.30 0.71 3.98
C SER A 307 -10.63 1.89 3.26
N LEU A 308 -9.65 1.62 2.39
CA LEU A 308 -9.00 2.63 1.57
C LEU A 308 -9.98 3.33 0.62
N CYS A 309 -10.76 2.55 -0.14
CA CYS A 309 -11.70 3.12 -1.11
C CYS A 309 -12.86 3.84 -0.42
N GLN A 310 -13.40 3.26 0.65
CA GLN A 310 -14.56 3.81 1.37
C GLN A 310 -14.25 5.09 2.15
N GLY A 311 -12.98 5.37 2.46
CA GLY A 311 -12.59 6.65 3.05
C GLY A 311 -13.09 7.84 2.23
N CYS A 312 -13.05 7.72 0.91
CA CYS A 312 -13.56 8.75 -0.01
C CYS A 312 -14.93 8.39 -0.61
N HIS A 313 -15.19 7.11 -0.92
CA HIS A 313 -16.43 6.64 -1.55
C HIS A 313 -17.45 6.14 -0.50
N ALA A 314 -17.84 7.02 0.42
CA ALA A 314 -18.59 6.63 1.62
C ALA A 314 -19.98 6.01 1.36
N ASP A 315 -20.64 6.23 0.22
CA ASP A 315 -21.95 5.62 -0.05
C ASP A 315 -21.89 4.08 -0.20
N TYR A 316 -20.68 3.52 -0.38
CA TYR A 316 -20.48 2.06 -0.44
C TYR A 316 -20.30 1.40 0.94
N THR A 317 -20.24 2.18 2.02
CA THR A 317 -20.02 1.71 3.41
C THR A 317 -21.19 0.93 4.02
N ALA A 318 -22.34 0.84 3.34
CA ALA A 318 -23.54 0.24 3.92
C ALA A 318 -23.49 -1.29 3.88
N ALA A 319 -22.94 -1.91 4.92
CA ALA A 319 -23.22 -3.30 5.28
C ALA A 319 -24.64 -3.49 5.87
N ALA A 320 -25.49 -2.46 5.87
CA ALA A 320 -26.88 -2.60 6.31
C ALA A 320 -27.66 -3.39 5.26
N ALA A 321 -28.36 -4.44 5.71
CA ALA A 321 -29.31 -5.21 4.91
C ALA A 321 -30.19 -4.27 4.06
N GLY A 322 -29.86 -4.13 2.77
CA GLY A 322 -30.48 -3.15 1.88
C GLY A 322 -29.54 -2.40 0.93
N ALA A 323 -28.22 -2.42 1.12
CA ALA A 323 -27.30 -1.72 0.22
C ALA A 323 -27.14 -2.34 -1.19
N GLY A 324 -27.75 -3.49 -1.43
CA GLY A 324 -27.94 -4.06 -2.76
C GLY A 324 -29.41 -4.09 -3.21
N GLY A 325 -30.31 -3.36 -2.55
CA GLY A 325 -31.74 -3.45 -2.80
C GLY A 325 -32.40 -2.08 -2.93
N SER A 326 -33.12 -1.88 -4.04
CA SER A 326 -34.19 -0.89 -4.13
C SER A 326 -35.36 -1.33 -3.26
N GLY A 327 -35.16 -1.36 -1.94
CA GLY A 327 -36.23 -1.51 -0.96
C GLY A 327 -36.68 -0.14 -0.46
N PRO A 328 -37.92 0.01 0.04
CA PRO A 328 -38.45 1.26 0.62
C PRO A 328 -37.69 1.81 1.85
N GLY A 329 -36.55 1.21 2.21
CA GLY A 329 -35.67 1.59 3.31
C GLY A 329 -34.20 1.72 2.92
N ALA A 330 -33.86 1.76 1.63
CA ALA A 330 -32.52 2.21 1.21
C ALA A 330 -32.29 3.66 1.67
N PRO A 331 -31.10 4.03 2.15
CA PRO A 331 -30.85 5.37 2.66
C PRO A 331 -31.21 6.41 1.59
N THR A 332 -32.20 7.23 1.91
CA THR A 332 -32.79 8.30 1.07
C THR A 332 -31.82 9.47 0.84
N ALA A 333 -30.51 9.25 0.98
CA ALA A 333 -29.49 10.30 1.06
C ALA A 333 -28.23 10.00 0.23
N SER A 334 -28.28 9.11 -0.78
CA SER A 334 -27.29 9.22 -1.85
C SER A 334 -27.66 10.45 -2.69
N GLN A 335 -26.73 11.37 -2.90
CA GLN A 335 -26.90 12.59 -3.72
C GLN A 335 -27.38 12.33 -5.16
N TYR A 336 -27.46 11.07 -5.58
CA TYR A 336 -28.13 10.65 -6.81
C TYR A 336 -29.56 10.20 -6.50
N ASN A 337 -30.45 11.18 -6.40
CA ASN A 337 -31.91 11.01 -6.36
C ASN A 337 -32.49 10.46 -7.69
N THR A 338 -31.77 9.56 -8.36
CA THR A 338 -32.26 8.85 -9.55
C THR A 338 -32.76 7.49 -9.09
N PRO A 339 -34.08 7.29 -8.97
CA PRO A 339 -34.65 5.96 -8.72
C PRO A 339 -34.11 4.96 -9.77
N GLY A 340 -33.58 3.81 -9.33
CA GLY A 340 -33.24 2.70 -10.23
C GLY A 340 -31.76 2.44 -10.50
N MET A 341 -30.81 3.14 -9.87
CA MET A 341 -29.38 2.78 -9.97
C MET A 341 -29.01 1.72 -8.92
N TYR A 342 -28.83 0.47 -9.35
CA TYR A 342 -28.37 -0.63 -8.50
C TYR A 342 -26.84 -0.67 -8.46
N ARG A 343 -26.26 -0.75 -7.26
CA ARG A 343 -24.82 -0.94 -7.05
C ARG A 343 -24.56 -2.32 -6.47
N HIS A 344 -23.43 -2.93 -6.82
CA HIS A 344 -23.03 -4.18 -6.20
C HIS A 344 -22.57 -3.93 -4.76
N PRO A 345 -23.00 -4.76 -3.79
CA PRO A 345 -22.42 -4.72 -2.47
C PRO A 345 -20.94 -5.14 -2.53
N VAL A 346 -20.12 -4.45 -1.76
CA VAL A 346 -18.70 -4.75 -1.50
C VAL A 346 -18.56 -5.27 -0.06
N ASN A 347 -17.39 -5.81 0.30
CA ASN A 347 -17.13 -6.44 1.60
C ASN A 347 -18.03 -7.67 1.89
N ILE A 348 -18.48 -8.35 0.83
CA ILE A 348 -19.30 -9.57 0.88
C ILE A 348 -18.65 -10.69 0.07
N ALA A 349 -18.81 -11.94 0.51
CA ALA A 349 -18.31 -13.09 -0.22
C ALA A 349 -19.27 -13.50 -1.35
N PRO A 350 -18.78 -13.86 -2.55
CA PRO A 350 -19.62 -14.43 -3.61
C PRO A 350 -20.39 -15.68 -3.15
N ALA A 351 -19.77 -16.52 -2.30
CA ALA A 351 -20.38 -17.73 -1.76
C ALA A 351 -21.65 -17.45 -0.94
N ASP A 352 -21.73 -16.31 -0.23
CA ASP A 352 -22.93 -15.89 0.53
C ASP A 352 -24.15 -15.67 -0.38
N LYS A 353 -23.91 -15.51 -1.69
CA LYS A 353 -24.92 -15.36 -2.74
C LYS A 353 -25.00 -16.55 -3.68
N SER A 354 -24.34 -17.66 -3.34
CA SER A 354 -24.21 -18.83 -4.23
C SER A 354 -23.60 -18.49 -5.59
N LEU A 355 -22.71 -17.50 -5.63
CA LEU A 355 -21.98 -17.09 -6.82
C LEU A 355 -20.54 -17.60 -6.76
N THR A 356 -19.90 -17.65 -7.93
CA THR A 356 -18.47 -17.97 -8.07
C THR A 356 -17.82 -16.99 -9.02
N THR A 357 -16.54 -16.71 -8.83
CA THR A 357 -15.79 -15.78 -9.64
C THR A 357 -14.34 -16.22 -9.77
N THR A 358 -13.71 -15.80 -10.86
CA THR A 358 -12.26 -15.86 -11.08
C THR A 358 -11.59 -14.50 -10.87
N LEU A 359 -12.39 -13.45 -10.63
CA LEU A 359 -11.91 -12.11 -10.32
C LEU A 359 -11.20 -12.10 -8.96
N PRO A 360 -10.27 -11.16 -8.75
CA PRO A 360 -9.54 -11.09 -7.51
C PRO A 360 -10.43 -10.66 -6.35
N LEU A 361 -10.35 -11.42 -5.27
CA LEU A 361 -11.04 -11.17 -4.01
C LEU A 361 -10.03 -10.79 -2.92
N GLU A 362 -10.51 -10.10 -1.90
CA GLU A 362 -9.75 -9.77 -0.70
C GLU A 362 -9.91 -10.86 0.37
N GLY A 363 -8.78 -11.43 0.78
CA GLY A 363 -8.71 -12.43 1.84
C GLY A 363 -7.55 -13.40 1.63
N ILE A 364 -7.53 -14.47 2.41
CA ILE A 364 -6.46 -15.47 2.41
C ILE A 364 -6.94 -16.85 1.99
N ALA A 365 -8.25 -17.09 1.91
CA ALA A 365 -8.79 -18.39 1.55
C ALA A 365 -8.56 -18.71 0.07
N ARG A 366 -8.50 -17.66 -0.78
CA ARG A 366 -8.33 -17.74 -2.23
C ARG A 366 -9.39 -18.60 -2.92
N ASP A 367 -10.58 -18.54 -2.36
CA ASP A 367 -11.78 -19.14 -2.90
C ASP A 367 -12.94 -18.12 -2.86
N ASN A 368 -14.16 -18.58 -3.15
CA ASN A 368 -15.33 -17.71 -3.19
C ASN A 368 -15.85 -17.30 -1.79
N THR A 369 -15.13 -17.61 -0.71
CA THR A 369 -15.40 -17.12 0.65
C THR A 369 -14.63 -15.83 0.98
N ASP A 370 -13.64 -15.47 0.16
CA ASP A 370 -12.99 -14.16 0.19
C ASP A 370 -13.95 -13.07 -0.34
N LYS A 371 -13.64 -11.81 -0.05
CA LYS A 371 -14.59 -10.70 -0.22
C LYS A 371 -14.42 -9.96 -1.54
N ILE A 372 -15.55 -9.58 -2.12
CA ILE A 372 -15.61 -8.62 -3.22
C ILE A 372 -15.19 -7.24 -2.70
N THR A 373 -14.31 -6.57 -3.44
CA THR A 373 -13.91 -5.18 -3.20
C THR A 373 -14.10 -4.34 -4.46
N CYS A 374 -13.93 -3.03 -4.37
CA CYS A 374 -13.88 -2.16 -5.54
C CYS A 374 -12.88 -2.67 -6.60
N LEU A 375 -11.71 -3.17 -6.16
CA LEU A 375 -10.66 -3.65 -7.06
C LEU A 375 -10.93 -5.05 -7.65
N THR A 376 -12.00 -5.73 -7.23
CA THR A 376 -12.48 -6.95 -7.91
C THR A 376 -12.95 -6.61 -9.32
N CYS A 377 -13.59 -5.46 -9.52
CA CYS A 377 -14.18 -5.06 -10.79
C CYS A 377 -13.44 -3.90 -11.48
N HIS A 378 -12.79 -3.04 -10.69
CA HIS A 378 -12.12 -1.82 -11.17
C HIS A 378 -10.60 -1.92 -11.03
N TYR A 379 -9.90 -1.13 -11.83
CA TYR A 379 -8.50 -0.77 -11.56
C TYR A 379 -8.43 0.46 -10.63
N SER A 380 -7.35 0.57 -9.85
CA SER A 380 -7.21 1.61 -8.83
C SER A 380 -6.99 3.01 -9.38
N HIS A 381 -6.32 3.13 -10.54
CA HIS A 381 -6.08 4.41 -11.21
C HIS A 381 -7.17 4.72 -12.21
N GLY A 382 -7.40 3.83 -13.18
CA GLY A 382 -8.41 3.99 -14.21
C GLY A 382 -8.62 2.69 -15.00
N SER A 383 -9.85 2.49 -15.47
CA SER A 383 -10.27 1.31 -16.22
C SER A 383 -10.65 1.67 -17.65
N THR A 384 -10.38 0.80 -18.62
CA THR A 384 -10.72 1.05 -20.02
C THR A 384 -12.24 1.03 -20.25
N VAL A 385 -12.76 1.94 -21.10
CA VAL A 385 -14.12 1.73 -21.67
C VAL A 385 -13.96 0.76 -22.81
N LYS A 386 -14.56 -0.41 -22.66
CA LYS A 386 -14.52 -1.43 -23.70
C LYS A 386 -15.77 -1.43 -24.57
N ASP A 387 -16.92 -1.00 -24.03
CA ASP A 387 -18.16 -0.82 -24.76
C ASP A 387 -19.05 0.25 -24.09
N ALA A 388 -19.69 1.08 -24.89
CA ALA A 388 -20.82 1.91 -24.46
C ALA A 388 -22.07 1.04 -24.49
N ASN A 389 -22.21 0.13 -23.51
CA ASN A 389 -23.41 -0.70 -23.45
C ASN A 389 -24.57 0.12 -22.91
N ALA A 390 -25.62 0.18 -23.73
CA ALA A 390 -26.94 0.60 -23.31
C ALA A 390 -27.44 -0.40 -22.26
N SER A 391 -27.31 -0.05 -20.98
CA SER A 391 -27.91 -0.81 -19.90
C SER A 391 -29.34 -0.31 -19.72
N THR A 392 -30.30 -1.20 -19.92
CA THR A 392 -31.69 -0.91 -19.63
C THR A 392 -31.95 -1.24 -18.16
N VAL A 393 -32.20 -0.23 -17.34
CA VAL A 393 -32.73 -0.42 -16.00
C VAL A 393 -34.10 -1.06 -16.15
N VAL A 394 -34.27 -2.28 -15.64
CA VAL A 394 -35.54 -3.00 -15.61
C VAL A 394 -36.07 -2.95 -14.17
N ALA A 395 -37.31 -2.54 -13.99
CA ALA A 395 -38.00 -2.63 -12.71
C ALA A 395 -38.17 -4.09 -12.27
N GLY A 396 -38.44 -4.31 -10.98
CA GLY A 396 -38.69 -5.64 -10.43
C GLY A 396 -39.90 -6.37 -11.03
N ASP A 397 -40.75 -5.69 -11.81
CA ASP A 397 -41.87 -6.25 -12.56
C ASP A 397 -41.55 -6.54 -14.04
N GLY A 398 -40.30 -6.35 -14.47
CA GLY A 398 -39.86 -6.58 -15.85
C GLY A 398 -40.07 -5.39 -16.80
N THR A 399 -40.57 -4.24 -16.32
CA THR A 399 -40.72 -3.05 -17.16
C THR A 399 -39.39 -2.30 -17.35
N SER A 400 -39.08 -1.91 -18.58
CA SER A 400 -37.92 -1.06 -18.90
C SER A 400 -38.18 0.36 -18.38
N LEU A 401 -37.39 0.82 -17.41
CA LEU A 401 -37.51 2.13 -16.79
C LEU A 401 -36.70 3.20 -17.52
N GLN A 402 -35.45 2.86 -17.91
CA GLN A 402 -34.57 3.80 -18.60
C GLN A 402 -33.41 3.05 -19.25
N THR A 403 -33.13 3.34 -20.53
CA THR A 403 -31.90 2.91 -21.18
C THR A 403 -30.85 4.00 -20.97
N THR A 404 -29.89 3.75 -20.09
CA THR A 404 -28.71 4.60 -19.93
C THR A 404 -27.52 3.95 -20.61
N VAL A 405 -26.76 4.74 -21.36
CA VAL A 405 -25.42 4.32 -21.78
C VAL A 405 -24.55 4.36 -20.53
N SER A 406 -24.37 3.20 -19.91
CA SER A 406 -23.42 3.06 -18.81
C SER A 406 -22.08 2.81 -19.47
N THR A 407 -21.11 3.69 -19.22
CA THR A 407 -19.72 3.29 -19.46
C THR A 407 -19.43 2.20 -18.46
N ASP A 408 -19.24 0.99 -18.94
CA ASP A 408 -18.86 -0.14 -18.12
C ASP A 408 -17.38 0.02 -17.74
N LEU A 409 -17.12 0.80 -16.68
CA LEU A 409 -15.79 1.15 -16.17
C LEU A 409 -15.10 -0.08 -15.55
N LYS A 410 -14.88 -1.13 -16.33
CA LYS A 410 -14.57 -2.47 -15.84
C LYS A 410 -13.14 -2.87 -16.20
N ARG A 411 -12.57 -3.76 -15.41
CA ARG A 411 -11.23 -4.31 -15.66
C ARG A 411 -11.18 -5.38 -16.77
N MET A 412 -12.33 -5.81 -17.28
CA MET A 412 -12.44 -6.75 -18.41
C MET A 412 -13.36 -6.18 -19.49
N ASP A 413 -13.15 -6.69 -20.69
CA ASP A 413 -13.84 -6.30 -21.91
C ASP A 413 -15.33 -6.64 -21.89
N GLY A 414 -16.17 -5.70 -22.36
CA GLY A 414 -17.62 -5.85 -22.42
C GLY A 414 -18.26 -6.18 -21.07
N MET A 415 -19.13 -7.20 -21.08
CA MET A 415 -19.84 -7.67 -19.88
C MET A 415 -19.10 -8.78 -19.13
N LYS A 416 -17.87 -9.14 -19.50
CA LYS A 416 -17.16 -10.30 -18.93
C LYS A 416 -16.98 -10.26 -17.41
N VAL A 417 -16.82 -9.08 -16.81
CA VAL A 417 -16.81 -8.95 -15.33
C VAL A 417 -18.13 -9.43 -14.72
N CYS A 418 -19.26 -9.12 -15.38
CA CYS A 418 -20.58 -9.53 -14.94
C CYS A 418 -20.83 -11.01 -15.23
N GLU A 419 -20.45 -11.48 -16.42
CA GLU A 419 -20.56 -12.89 -16.83
C GLU A 419 -19.72 -13.80 -15.93
N ASP A 420 -18.58 -13.33 -15.43
CA ASP A 420 -17.76 -14.13 -14.52
C ASP A 420 -18.47 -14.41 -13.20
N CYS A 421 -19.20 -13.47 -12.61
CA CYS A 421 -19.96 -13.73 -11.38
C CYS A 421 -21.30 -14.40 -11.64
N HIS A 422 -22.03 -13.94 -12.66
CA HIS A 422 -23.42 -14.33 -12.91
C HIS A 422 -23.56 -15.53 -13.85
N LYS A 423 -22.48 -15.94 -14.53
CA LYS A 423 -22.42 -17.08 -15.46
C LYS A 423 -23.54 -17.02 -16.52
N LYS A 424 -23.77 -15.83 -17.06
CA LYS A 424 -24.84 -15.54 -18.04
C LYS A 424 -24.28 -15.35 -19.44
#